data_AF-A0A0F9ZIX0-F1
#
_entry.id   AF-A0A0F9ZIX0-F1
#
_cell.length_a   1.000
_cell.length_b   1.000
_cell.length_c   1.000
_cell.angle_alpha   90.00
_cell.angle_beta   90.00
_cell.angle_gamma   90.00
#
_symmetry.space_group_name_H-M   'P 1'
#
loop_
_entity.id
_entity.type
_entity.pdbx_description
1 polymer ?
#
loop_
_entity_poly.entity_id
_entity_poly.type
_entity_poly.pdbx_seq_one_letter_code
_entity_poly.pdbx_strand_id
1 'polypeptide(L)'
;MESLQFLIDKFLQFANSFSVAPTYIKAGAIIVLLFLLVISLAQFRHHFVKWSMKGGLIGLFFGVLLTLIIEGFLLINGSTAITALLGWKNAPKPIKTALDIGKANLIKTIICTP
;
A
#
# COMPACT_ATOMS: atom_id res chain seq x y z
N MET A 1 -23.54 56.84 9.59
CA MET A 1 -22.48 56.18 10.39
C MET A 1 -23.07 55.09 11.31
N GLU A 2 -24.31 55.23 11.78
CA GLU A 2 -24.99 54.27 12.67
C GLU A 2 -25.36 52.92 12.01
N SER A 3 -25.67 52.90 10.70
CA SER A 3 -26.02 51.65 9.99
C SER A 3 -24.87 50.65 9.88
N LEU A 4 -23.62 51.14 9.83
CA LEU A 4 -22.43 50.30 9.79
C LEU A 4 -22.18 49.63 11.15
N GLN A 5 -22.40 50.36 12.24
CA GLN A 5 -22.25 49.83 13.60
C GLN A 5 -23.29 48.74 13.88
N PHE A 6 -24.54 48.96 13.47
CA PHE A 6 -25.60 47.95 13.59
C PHE A 6 -25.27 46.63 12.84
N LEU A 7 -24.68 46.72 11.65
CA LEU A 7 -24.27 45.53 10.88
C LEU A 7 -23.09 44.80 11.54
N ILE A 8 -22.14 45.55 12.11
CA ILE A 8 -20.99 44.99 12.82
C ILE A 8 -21.45 44.29 14.11
N ASP A 9 -22.33 44.90 14.90
CA ASP A 9 -22.85 44.29 16.12
C ASP A 9 -23.62 43.01 15.83
N LYS A 10 -24.41 42.99 14.75
CA LYS A 10 -25.15 41.80 14.31
C LYS A 10 -24.21 40.69 13.80
N PHE A 11 -23.12 41.07 13.14
CA PHE A 11 -22.08 40.14 12.69
C PHE A 11 -21.27 39.57 13.86
N LEU A 12 -20.92 40.40 14.84
CA LEU A 12 -20.23 39.96 16.06
C LEU A 12 -21.13 39.05 16.90
N GLN A 13 -22.43 39.35 17.00
CA GLN A 13 -23.40 38.50 17.68
C GLN A 13 -23.58 37.14 16.97
N PHE A 14 -23.52 37.12 15.64
CA PHE A 14 -23.50 35.88 14.85
C PHE A 14 -22.19 35.09 15.03
N ALA A 15 -21.03 35.75 15.08
CA ALA A 15 -19.76 35.09 15.34
C ALA A 15 -19.70 34.52 16.78
N ASN A 16 -20.29 35.23 17.74
CA ASN A 16 -20.30 34.82 19.15
C ASN A 16 -21.33 33.71 19.44
N SER A 17 -22.34 33.52 18.58
CA SER A 17 -23.26 32.37 18.68
C SER A 17 -22.62 31.05 18.21
N PHE A 18 -21.53 31.11 17.43
CA PHE A 18 -20.64 29.98 17.17
C PHE A 18 -19.69 29.75 18.36
N SER A 19 -20.24 29.46 19.54
CA SER A 19 -19.47 28.97 20.69
C SER A 19 -19.15 27.49 20.48
N VAL A 20 -18.33 27.20 19.45
CA VAL A 20 -17.86 25.85 19.20
C VAL A 20 -16.66 25.61 20.11
N ALA A 21 -16.73 24.59 20.97
CA ALA A 21 -15.63 24.32 21.90
C ALA A 21 -14.31 24.18 21.11
N PRO A 22 -13.19 24.77 21.59
CA PRO A 22 -11.92 24.84 20.84
C PRO A 22 -11.41 23.48 20.35
N THR A 23 -11.80 22.40 21.02
CA THR A 23 -11.55 21.01 20.64
C THR A 23 -12.11 20.66 19.25
N TYR A 24 -13.32 21.09 18.91
CA TYR A 24 -13.93 20.73 17.63
C TYR A 24 -13.28 21.46 16.45
N ILE A 25 -12.87 22.71 16.64
CA ILE A 25 -12.13 23.48 15.63
C ILE A 25 -10.76 22.82 15.38
N LYS A 26 -10.06 22.39 16.44
CA LYS A 26 -8.79 21.65 16.32
C LYS A 26 -8.98 20.32 15.59
N ALA A 27 -10.02 19.56 15.92
CA ALA A 27 -10.33 18.29 15.25
C ALA A 27 -10.66 18.50 13.76
N GLY A 28 -11.48 19.50 13.43
CA GLY A 28 -11.78 19.87 12.05
C GLY A 28 -10.54 20.26 11.26
N ALA A 29 -9.65 21.07 11.85
CA ALA A 29 -8.39 21.46 11.24
C ALA A 29 -7.49 20.24 10.94
N ILE A 30 -7.39 19.27 11.85
CA ILE A 30 -6.61 18.03 11.64
C ILE A 30 -7.17 17.22 10.47
N ILE A 31 -8.49 17.07 10.37
CA ILE A 31 -9.15 16.33 9.28
C ILE A 31 -8.86 17.01 7.93
N VAL A 32 -9.00 18.33 7.86
CA VAL A 32 -8.68 19.11 6.66
C VAL A 32 -7.21 18.97 6.28
N LEU A 33 -6.31 19.02 7.26
CA LEU A 33 -4.87 18.87 7.03
C LEU A 33 -4.51 17.47 6.49
N LEU A 34 -5.12 16.42 7.04
CA LEU A 34 -4.98 15.05 6.53
C LEU A 34 -5.51 14.91 5.11
N PHE A 35 -6.65 15.53 4.81
CA PHE A 35 -7.20 15.54 3.46
C PHE A 35 -6.26 16.23 2.46
N LEU A 36 -5.70 17.39 2.82
CA LEU A 36 -4.69 18.06 2.00
C LEU A 36 -3.44 17.21 1.81
N LEU A 37 -2.97 16.52 2.86
CA LEU A 37 -1.82 15.63 2.78
C LEU A 37 -2.04 14.50 1.77
N VAL A 38 -3.21 13.84 1.81
CA VAL A 38 -3.56 12.77 0.88
C VAL A 38 -3.62 13.29 -0.56
N ILE A 39 -4.22 14.46 -0.80
CA ILE A 39 -4.24 15.10 -2.13
C ILE A 39 -2.83 15.44 -2.60
N SER A 40 -1.99 15.99 -1.73
CA SER A 40 -0.60 16.33 -2.04
C SER A 40 0.20 15.09 -2.45
N LEU A 41 0.04 13.97 -1.73
CA LEU A 41 0.66 12.69 -2.09
C LEU A 41 0.11 12.12 -3.40
N ALA A 42 -1.20 12.24 -3.65
CA ALA A 42 -1.82 11.81 -4.90
C ALA A 42 -1.31 12.62 -6.10
N GLN A 43 -1.19 13.94 -5.96
CA GLN A 43 -0.60 14.82 -6.98
C GLN A 43 0.89 14.54 -7.18
N PHE A 44 1.64 14.31 -6.09
CA PHE A 44 3.04 13.90 -6.18
C PHE A 44 3.18 12.60 -6.98
N ARG A 45 2.36 11.58 -6.68
CA ARG A 45 2.32 10.36 -7.48
C ARG A 45 1.97 10.66 -8.94
N HIS A 46 0.93 11.44 -9.22
CA HIS A 46 0.53 11.72 -10.59
C HIS A 46 1.62 12.48 -11.40
N HIS A 47 2.31 13.42 -10.75
CA HIS A 47 3.30 14.27 -11.41
C HIS A 47 4.67 13.58 -11.57
N PHE A 48 5.14 12.88 -10.54
CA PHE A 48 6.45 12.23 -10.53
C PHE A 48 6.40 10.78 -11.03
N VAL A 49 5.28 10.09 -10.81
CA VAL A 49 4.98 8.79 -11.42
C VAL A 49 4.15 9.04 -12.67
N LYS A 50 4.73 9.78 -13.62
CA LYS A 50 4.26 9.69 -15.01
C LYS A 50 4.24 8.21 -15.34
N TRP A 51 3.13 7.72 -15.89
CA TRP A 51 2.97 6.35 -16.36
C TRP A 51 4.05 6.08 -17.42
N SER A 52 5.23 5.72 -16.93
CA SER A 52 6.46 5.60 -17.70
C SER A 52 6.82 4.14 -17.57
N MET A 53 6.61 3.41 -18.67
CA MET A 53 7.07 2.04 -18.86
C MET A 53 8.57 1.87 -18.55
N LYS A 54 9.35 2.95 -18.44
CA LYS A 54 10.75 2.92 -18.00
C LYS A 54 10.92 2.67 -16.49
N GLY A 55 10.02 3.18 -15.64
CA GLY A 55 10.03 2.91 -14.20
C GLY A 55 9.31 1.61 -13.82
N GLY A 56 8.36 1.18 -14.66
CA GLY A 56 7.69 -0.12 -14.53
C GLY A 56 8.65 -1.29 -14.61
N LEU A 57 9.73 -1.18 -15.39
CA LEU A 57 10.75 -2.24 -15.49
C LEU A 57 11.50 -2.46 -14.16
N ILE A 58 11.81 -1.37 -13.44
CA ILE A 58 12.44 -1.44 -12.12
C ILE A 58 11.44 -2.02 -11.11
N GLY A 59 10.18 -1.57 -11.12
CA GLY A 59 9.13 -2.13 -10.27
C GLY A 59 8.85 -3.61 -10.55
N LEU A 60 8.85 -4.02 -11.82
CA LEU A 60 8.70 -5.41 -12.24
C LEU A 60 9.91 -6.25 -11.83
N PHE A 61 11.14 -5.71 -11.96
CA PHE A 61 12.34 -6.36 -11.46
C PHE A 61 12.25 -6.63 -9.95
N PHE A 62 11.87 -5.62 -9.15
CA PHE A 62 11.69 -5.79 -7.71
C PHE A 62 10.52 -6.72 -7.37
N GLY A 63 9.42 -6.68 -8.12
CA GLY A 63 8.27 -7.58 -7.93
C GLY A 63 8.62 -9.04 -8.25
N VAL A 64 9.37 -9.28 -9.34
CA VAL A 64 9.87 -10.61 -9.73
C VAL A 64 10.89 -11.11 -8.70
N LEU A 65 11.81 -10.26 -8.27
CA LEU A 65 12.80 -10.60 -7.24
C LEU A 65 12.13 -10.98 -5.92
N LEU A 66 11.16 -10.18 -5.47
CA LEU A 66 10.41 -10.46 -4.25
C LEU A 66 9.60 -11.76 -4.37
N THR A 67 8.95 -11.98 -5.51
CA THR A 67 8.21 -13.22 -5.80
C THR A 67 9.15 -14.42 -5.81
N LEU A 68 10.35 -14.33 -6.40
CA LEU A 68 11.35 -15.40 -6.40
C LEU A 68 11.82 -15.76 -5.00
N ILE A 69 12.00 -14.77 -4.13
CA ILE A 69 12.39 -15.01 -2.72
C ILE A 69 11.26 -15.78 -2.00
N ILE A 70 10.02 -15.29 -2.11
CA ILE A 70 8.85 -15.92 -1.47
C ILE A 70 8.63 -17.35 -2.03
N GLU A 71 8.68 -17.49 -3.35
CA GLU A 71 8.53 -18.77 -4.05
C GLU A 71 9.64 -19.75 -3.65
N GLY A 72 10.88 -19.29 -3.52
CA GLY A 72 12.00 -20.11 -3.07
C GLY A 72 11.80 -20.69 -1.67
N PHE A 73 11.26 -19.90 -0.73
CA PHE A 73 10.90 -20.40 0.60
C PHE A 73 9.74 -21.40 0.58
N LEU A 74 8.74 -21.19 -0.29
CA LEU A 74 7.65 -22.16 -0.48
C LEU A 74 8.15 -23.46 -1.10
N LEU A 75 9.08 -23.38 -2.05
CA LEU A 75 9.64 -24.53 -2.76
C LEU A 75 10.35 -25.51 -1.83
N ILE A 76 11.06 -24.98 -0.82
CA ILE A 76 11.67 -25.77 0.26
C ILE A 76 10.60 -26.55 1.05
N ASN A 77 9.43 -25.95 1.26
CA ASN A 77 8.27 -26.58 1.91
C ASN A 77 7.52 -27.57 0.99
N GLY A 78 7.93 -27.73 -0.27
CA GLY A 78 7.24 -28.59 -1.24
C GLY A 78 5.91 -28.01 -1.71
N SER A 79 5.77 -26.69 -1.72
CA SER A 79 4.64 -25.97 -2.32
C SER A 79 5.15 -24.82 -3.20
N THR A 80 4.31 -24.31 -4.08
CA THR A 80 4.52 -23.07 -4.84
C THR A 80 3.44 -22.07 -4.45
N ALA A 81 3.61 -20.80 -4.80
CA ALA A 81 2.55 -19.79 -4.62
C ALA A 81 1.27 -20.21 -5.34
N ILE A 82 1.40 -20.86 -6.51
CA ILE A 82 0.28 -21.35 -7.30
C ILE A 82 -0.45 -22.51 -6.58
N THR A 83 0.27 -23.49 -6.04
CA THR A 83 -0.37 -24.62 -5.34
C THR A 83 -0.94 -24.22 -3.99
N ALA A 84 -0.32 -23.25 -3.30
CA ALA A 84 -0.83 -22.70 -2.05
C ALA A 84 -2.13 -21.89 -2.28
N LEU A 85 -2.14 -21.03 -3.31
CA LEU A 85 -3.30 -20.18 -3.62
C LEU A 85 -4.50 -20.98 -4.15
N LEU A 86 -4.24 -22.01 -4.96
CA LEU A 86 -5.27 -22.90 -5.51
C LEU A 86 -5.65 -24.06 -4.55
N GLY A 87 -4.99 -24.17 -3.40
CA GLY A 87 -5.25 -25.23 -2.41
C GLY A 87 -4.97 -26.66 -2.92
N TRP A 88 -4.11 -26.81 -3.94
CA TRP A 88 -3.82 -28.10 -4.54
C TRP A 88 -2.94 -28.95 -3.63
N LYS A 89 -3.56 -29.90 -2.92
CA LYS A 89 -2.85 -30.95 -2.17
C LYS A 89 -2.02 -31.88 -3.08
N ASN A 90 -2.41 -32.04 -4.34
CA ASN A 90 -1.68 -32.81 -5.35
C ASN A 90 -1.60 -32.02 -6.65
N ALA A 91 -0.46 -31.36 -6.89
CA ALA A 91 -0.24 -30.66 -8.15
C ALA A 91 -0.31 -31.66 -9.35
N PRO A 92 -0.78 -31.22 -10.52
CA PRO A 92 -0.75 -32.01 -11.75
C PRO A 92 0.66 -32.58 -12.00
N LYS A 93 0.74 -33.81 -12.54
CA LYS A 93 2.00 -34.55 -12.78
C LYS A 93 3.18 -33.69 -13.27
N PRO A 94 3.05 -32.82 -14.29
CA PRO A 94 4.18 -32.00 -14.75
C PRO A 94 4.71 -31.02 -13.70
N ILE A 95 3.81 -30.38 -12.94
CA ILE A 95 4.17 -29.42 -11.89
C ILE A 95 4.78 -30.15 -10.70
N LYS A 96 4.24 -31.32 -10.34
CA LYS A 96 4.75 -32.16 -9.26
C LYS A 96 6.17 -32.66 -9.54
N THR A 97 6.43 -33.18 -10.74
CA THR A 97 7.77 -33.62 -11.15
C THR A 97 8.78 -32.47 -11.13
N ALA A 98 8.42 -31.30 -11.64
CA ALA A 98 9.30 -30.13 -11.61
C ALA A 98 9.61 -29.67 -10.17
N LEU A 99 8.60 -29.70 -9.29
CA LEU A 99 8.73 -29.36 -7.88
C LEU A 99 9.61 -30.36 -7.12
N ASP A 100 9.44 -31.65 -7.37
CA ASP A 100 10.23 -32.72 -6.74
C ASP A 100 11.70 -32.63 -7.16
N ILE A 101 11.97 -32.35 -8.45
CA ILE A 101 13.33 -32.11 -8.96
C ILE A 101 13.93 -30.84 -8.33
N GLY A 102 13.16 -29.75 -8.27
CA GLY A 102 13.61 -28.50 -7.64
C GLY A 102 13.97 -28.69 -6.16
N LYS A 103 13.09 -29.36 -5.41
CA LYS A 103 13.31 -29.71 -4.00
C LYS A 103 14.55 -30.59 -3.82
N ALA A 104 14.73 -31.62 -4.65
CA ALA A 104 15.90 -32.50 -4.57
C ALA A 104 17.22 -31.74 -4.79
N ASN A 105 17.26 -30.80 -5.74
CA ASN A 105 18.45 -29.99 -6.01
C ASN A 105 18.74 -28.98 -4.89
N LEU A 106 17.70 -28.39 -4.28
CA LEU A 106 17.84 -27.45 -3.17
C LEU A 106 18.34 -28.15 -1.90
N ILE A 107 17.77 -29.32 -1.56
CA ILE A 107 18.21 -30.13 -0.41
C ILE A 107 19.67 -30.56 -0.61
N LYS A 108 20.02 -31.04 -1.81
CA LYS A 108 21.38 -31.45 -2.14
C LYS A 108 22.40 -30.32 -1.96
N THR A 109 22.04 -29.09 -2.32
CA THR A 109 22.96 -27.94 -2.32
C THR A 109 23.04 -27.24 -0.95
N ILE A 110 21.97 -27.24 -0.16
CA ILE A 110 21.88 -26.46 1.09
C ILE A 110 22.04 -27.34 2.34
N ILE A 111 21.58 -28.60 2.30
CA ILE A 111 21.44 -29.45 3.50
C ILE A 111 22.43 -30.63 3.48
N CYS A 112 22.74 -31.18 2.31
CA CYS A 112 23.53 -32.43 2.18
C CYS A 112 24.92 -32.25 1.53
N THR A 113 25.48 -31.05 1.56
CA THR A 113 26.93 -30.86 1.38
C THR A 113 27.67 -31.30 2.65
N PRO A 114 28.73 -32.12 2.58
CA PRO A 114 29.61 -32.36 3.72
C PRO A 114 30.28 -31.06 4.20
#